data_AF-A0A5A8F5N5-F1
#
_entry.id   AF-A0A5A8F5N5-F1
#
_cell.length_a   1.000
_cell.length_b   1.000
_cell.length_c   1.000
_cell.angle_alpha   90.00
_cell.angle_beta   90.00
_cell.angle_gamma   90.00
#
_symmetry.space_group_name_H-M   'P 1'
#
loop_
_entity.id
_entity.type
_entity.pdbx_description
1 polymer ?
#
loop_
_entity_poly.entity_id
_entity_poly.type
_entity_poly.pdbx_seq_one_letter_code
_entity_poly.pdbx_strand_id
1 'polypeptide(L)'
;MNRENKTMKIKYIKSPDFKQYYINGVYGGLNVNGLVSVKLYYEDFVLPDESELEFSENSEIPSETIKKSDYYGVRQLLAELIMVPEQAKLIGQFLVKIADDYFSEREQKGK
;
A
#
# COMPACT_ATOMS: atom_id res chain seq x y z
N MET A 1 -33.11 -32.92 -3.90
CA MET A 1 -31.64 -33.04 -4.02
C MET A 1 -31.04 -31.84 -3.31
N ASN A 2 -30.49 -32.01 -2.10
CA ASN A 2 -29.70 -30.96 -1.46
C ASN A 2 -28.36 -30.88 -2.23
N ARG A 3 -28.13 -29.79 -2.95
CA ARG A 3 -26.85 -29.55 -3.61
C ARG A 3 -25.88 -29.03 -2.56
N GLU A 4 -24.78 -29.75 -2.35
CA GLU A 4 -23.74 -29.36 -1.41
C GLU A 4 -22.95 -28.19 -1.99
N ASN A 5 -22.99 -27.04 -1.32
CA ASN A 5 -22.08 -25.94 -1.61
C ASN A 5 -20.66 -26.40 -1.31
N LYS A 6 -19.76 -26.34 -2.30
CA LYS A 6 -18.34 -26.63 -2.10
C LYS A 6 -17.65 -25.36 -1.64
N THR A 7 -17.02 -25.42 -0.48
CA THR A 7 -16.23 -24.32 0.07
C THR A 7 -14.74 -24.64 -0.07
N MET A 8 -13.96 -23.66 -0.53
CA MET A 8 -12.50 -23.73 -0.57
C MET A 8 -11.94 -22.67 0.37
N LYS A 9 -11.06 -23.09 1.28
CA LYS A 9 -10.35 -22.17 2.17
C LYS A 9 -9.00 -21.82 1.58
N ILE A 10 -8.75 -20.54 1.40
CA ILE A 10 -7.47 -19.99 0.99
C ILE A 10 -6.78 -19.47 2.25
N LYS A 11 -5.56 -19.94 2.50
CA LYS A 11 -4.70 -19.43 3.57
C LYS A 11 -3.56 -18.64 2.96
N TYR A 12 -3.44 -17.38 3.36
CA TYR A 12 -2.36 -16.52 2.89
C TYR A 12 -1.12 -16.72 3.78
N ILE A 13 0.00 -17.12 3.18
CA ILE A 13 1.27 -17.28 3.88
C ILE A 13 2.20 -16.17 3.38
N LYS A 14 2.57 -15.24 4.27
CA LYS A 14 3.57 -14.21 3.96
C LYS A 14 4.90 -14.89 3.67
N SER A 15 5.54 -14.54 2.54
CA SER A 15 6.90 -14.99 2.26
C SER A 15 7.85 -14.43 3.35
N PRO A 16 8.78 -15.23 3.90
CA PRO A 16 9.72 -14.78 4.93
C PRO A 16 10.54 -13.55 4.52
N ASP A 17 10.80 -13.42 3.21
CA ASP A 17 11.79 -12.48 2.67
C ASP A 17 11.18 -11.36 1.83
N PHE A 18 9.86 -11.34 1.63
CA PHE A 18 9.23 -10.28 0.85
C PHE A 18 9.14 -8.99 1.66
N LYS A 19 9.99 -8.03 1.35
CA LYS A 19 9.95 -6.66 1.90
C LYS A 19 9.84 -5.64 0.77
N GLN A 20 8.61 -5.36 0.34
CA GLN A 20 8.32 -4.19 -0.49
C GLN A 20 7.57 -3.19 0.37
N TYR A 21 8.24 -2.09 0.71
CA TYR A 21 7.63 -1.01 1.49
C TYR A 21 7.13 0.07 0.55
N TYR A 22 5.81 0.15 0.39
CA TYR A 22 5.17 1.21 -0.39
C TYR A 22 4.96 2.43 0.52
N ILE A 23 5.70 3.52 0.30
CA ILE A 23 5.47 4.76 1.05
C ILE A 23 4.14 5.36 0.59
N ASN A 24 3.15 5.35 1.46
CA ASN A 24 1.84 5.93 1.18
C ASN A 24 1.64 7.30 1.85
N GLY A 25 2.59 7.74 2.66
CA GLY A 25 2.52 9.05 3.29
C GLY A 25 3.82 9.56 3.87
N VAL A 26 3.81 10.86 4.11
CA VAL A 26 4.93 11.62 4.65
C VAL A 26 4.40 12.69 5.59
N TYR A 27 5.08 12.92 6.70
CA TYR A 27 4.85 14.09 7.57
C TYR A 27 6.18 14.62 8.09
N GLY A 28 6.22 15.90 8.44
CA GLY A 28 7.47 16.53 8.82
C GLY A 28 7.33 18.01 9.11
N GLY A 29 8.45 18.65 9.39
CA GLY A 29 8.52 20.08 9.69
C GLY A 29 9.95 20.53 9.99
N LEU A 30 10.10 21.81 10.31
CA LEU A 30 11.36 22.33 10.84
C LEU A 30 11.53 21.91 12.29
N ASN A 31 12.70 21.40 12.63
CA ASN A 31 13.08 21.17 14.02
C ASN A 31 13.67 22.44 14.66
N VAL A 32 13.97 22.37 15.95
CA VAL A 32 14.52 23.51 16.73
C VAL A 32 15.87 24.03 16.22
N ASN A 33 16.57 23.24 15.41
CA ASN A 33 17.85 23.60 14.80
C ASN A 33 17.68 24.21 13.40
N GLY A 34 16.44 24.44 12.95
CA GLY A 34 16.15 24.94 11.60
C GLY A 34 16.37 23.91 10.49
N LEU A 35 16.55 22.63 10.84
CA LEU A 35 16.66 21.54 9.87
C LEU A 35 15.27 20.99 9.56
N VAL A 36 15.07 20.54 8.33
CA VAL A 36 13.85 19.85 7.91
C VAL A 36 13.94 18.39 8.37
N SER A 37 12.97 17.94 9.16
CA SER A 37 12.74 16.53 9.50
C SER A 37 11.53 16.02 8.72
N VAL A 38 11.70 14.89 8.04
CA VAL A 38 10.68 14.23 7.23
C VAL A 38 10.60 12.77 7.62
N LYS A 39 9.40 12.31 7.98
CA LYS A 39 9.10 10.94 8.38
C LYS A 39 8.25 10.27 7.31
N LEU A 40 8.85 9.28 6.65
CA LEU A 40 8.22 8.46 5.64
C LEU A 40 7.58 7.26 6.31
N TYR A 41 6.30 7.05 6.05
CA TYR A 41 5.57 5.93 6.59
C TYR A 41 4.85 5.17 5.49
N TYR A 42 4.54 3.92 5.81
CA TYR A 42 3.52 3.18 5.08
C TYR A 42 2.42 2.76 6.04
N GLU A 43 1.21 2.61 5.52
CA GLU A 43 0.12 1.94 6.22
C GLU A 43 -0.03 0.58 5.57
N ASP A 44 0.21 -0.46 6.37
CA ASP A 44 -0.02 -1.83 5.94
C ASP A 44 -1.51 -2.12 6.11
N PHE A 45 -2.19 -2.40 5.01
CA PHE A 45 -3.48 -3.07 5.09
C PHE A 45 -3.17 -4.54 5.35
N VAL A 46 -3.35 -4.98 6.59
CA VAL A 46 -3.13 -6.37 6.98
C VAL A 46 -3.94 -7.25 6.03
N LEU A 47 -3.23 -8.02 5.20
CA LEU A 47 -3.87 -9.05 4.37
C LEU A 47 -4.63 -10.01 5.30
N PRO A 48 -5.84 -10.45 4.93
CA PRO A 48 -6.59 -11.40 5.73
C PRO A 48 -5.78 -12.70 5.85
N ASP A 49 -5.81 -13.34 7.02
CA ASP A 49 -5.13 -14.62 7.23
C ASP A 49 -5.76 -15.75 6.41
N GLU A 50 -7.08 -15.65 6.17
CA GLU A 50 -7.87 -16.61 5.39
C GLU A 50 -9.00 -15.93 4.58
N SER A 51 -9.29 -16.47 3.40
CA SER A 51 -10.54 -16.21 2.68
C SER A 51 -11.25 -17.53 2.33
N GLU A 52 -12.57 -17.51 2.29
CA GLU A 52 -13.39 -18.66 1.89
C GLU A 52 -14.07 -18.37 0.56
N LEU A 53 -13.82 -19.21 -0.44
CA LEU A 53 -14.50 -19.18 -1.73
C LEU A 53 -15.65 -20.18 -1.72
N GLU A 54 -16.86 -19.71 -1.99
CA GLU A 54 -18.03 -20.57 -2.21
C GLU A 54 -18.27 -20.76 -3.71
N PHE A 55 -18.31 -22.02 -4.15
CA PHE A 55 -18.62 -22.37 -5.53
C PHE A 55 -20.08 -22.81 -5.65
N SER A 56 -20.85 -22.12 -6.48
CA SER A 56 -22.17 -22.59 -6.91
C SER A 56 -22.05 -23.19 -8.31
N GLU A 57 -22.68 -24.34 -8.56
CA GLU A 57 -22.62 -25.03 -9.87
C GLU A 57 -23.18 -24.18 -11.04
N ASN A 58 -23.88 -23.09 -10.74
CA ASN A 58 -24.54 -22.23 -11.73
C ASN A 58 -23.80 -20.91 -11.99
N SER A 59 -22.73 -20.60 -11.26
CA SER A 59 -21.98 -19.34 -11.41
C SER A 59 -20.56 -19.64 -11.85
N GLU A 60 -20.14 -19.06 -12.98
CA GLU A 60 -18.74 -19.11 -13.44
C GLU A 60 -17.78 -18.38 -12.49
N ILE A 61 -18.31 -17.54 -11.58
CA ILE A 61 -17.57 -16.72 -10.64
C ILE A 61 -17.90 -17.18 -9.21
N PRO A 62 -16.94 -17.74 -8.44
CA PRO A 62 -17.14 -18.05 -7.03
C PRO A 62 -17.29 -16.77 -6.20
N SER A 63 -18.14 -16.79 -5.17
CA SER A 63 -18.26 -15.68 -4.23
C SER A 63 -17.18 -15.78 -3.16
N GLU A 64 -16.36 -14.73 -3.02
CA GLU A 64 -15.33 -14.65 -1.99
C GLU A 64 -15.88 -14.01 -0.72
N THR A 65 -15.82 -14.76 0.38
CA THR A 65 -16.05 -14.24 1.73
C THR A 65 -14.70 -14.10 2.41
N ILE A 66 -14.23 -12.86 2.53
CA ILE A 66 -13.07 -12.55 3.36
C ILE A 66 -13.52 -12.61 4.81
N LYS A 67 -13.00 -13.58 5.57
CA LYS A 67 -13.19 -13.59 7.00
C LYS A 67 -12.37 -12.45 7.57
N LYS A 68 -13.09 -11.43 8.02
CA LYS A 68 -12.58 -10.18 8.57
C LYS A 68 -11.93 -10.46 9.94
N SER A 69 -10.77 -11.10 9.97
CA SER A 69 -9.84 -10.88 11.08
C SER A 69 -9.24 -9.50 10.85
N ASP A 70 -9.69 -8.54 11.66
CA ASP A 70 -8.88 -7.39 12.08
C ASP A 70 -8.20 -6.61 10.95
N TYR A 71 -9.03 -6.03 10.07
CA TYR A 71 -8.62 -5.03 9.08
C TYR A 71 -8.23 -3.73 9.79
N TYR A 72 -7.09 -3.73 10.48
CA TYR A 72 -6.49 -2.55 11.10
C TYR A 72 -5.33 -2.08 10.24
N GLY A 73 -5.43 -0.87 9.70
CA GLY A 73 -4.30 -0.22 9.04
C GLY A 73 -3.24 0.13 10.09
N VAL A 74 -2.09 -0.56 10.07
CA VAL A 74 -0.98 -0.22 10.97
C VAL A 74 -0.03 0.70 10.24
N ARG A 75 0.14 1.92 10.77
CA ARG A 75 1.17 2.85 10.29
C ARG A 75 2.52 2.43 10.83
N GLN A 76 3.46 2.15 9.92
CA GLN A 76 4.83 1.84 10.25
C GLN A 76 5.75 2.94 9.71
N LEU A 77 6.58 3.50 10.59
CA LEU A 77 7.63 4.43 10.20
C LEU A 77 8.76 3.65 9.53
N LEU A 78 9.10 4.02 8.30
CA LEU A 78 10.16 3.37 7.53
C LEU A 78 11.50 4.07 7.70
N ALA A 79 11.46 5.40 7.54
CA ALA A 79 12.65 6.21 7.52
C ALA A 79 12.34 7.61 8.03
N GLU A 80 13.34 8.20 8.69
CA GLU A 80 13.38 9.62 8.99
C GLU A 80 14.56 10.24 8.25
N LEU A 81 14.29 11.33 7.53
CA LEU A 81 15.29 12.13 6.85
C LEU A 81 15.44 13.45 7.60
N ILE A 82 16.67 13.82 7.93
CA ILE A 82 17.01 15.11 8.53
C ILE A 82 17.97 15.81 7.58
N MET A 83 17.63 17.02 7.16
CA MET A 83 18.38 17.74 6.14
C MET A 83 18.30 19.25 6.31
N VAL A 84 19.25 19.96 5.72
CA VAL A 84 19.18 21.42 5.60
C VAL A 84 18.07 21.84 4.61
N PRO A 85 17.43 23.00 4.80
CA PRO A 85 16.31 23.44 3.95
C PRO A 85 16.63 23.50 2.44
N GLU A 86 17.86 23.86 2.09
CA GLU A 86 18.32 23.91 0.70
C GLU A 86 18.25 22.53 0.05
N GLN A 87 18.67 21.49 0.77
CA GLN A 87 18.66 20.12 0.27
C GLN A 87 17.23 19.57 0.22
N ALA A 88 16.38 19.91 1.19
CA ALA A 88 14.96 19.57 1.16
C ALA A 88 14.28 20.14 -0.09
N LYS A 89 14.59 21.38 -0.45
CA LYS A 89 14.04 22.03 -1.64
C LYS A 89 14.48 21.32 -2.92
N LEU A 90 15.76 20.98 -3.06
CA LEU A 90 16.27 20.28 -4.23
C LEU A 90 15.62 18.89 -4.39
N ILE A 91 15.49 18.13 -3.30
CA ILE A 91 14.83 16.82 -3.32
C ILE A 91 13.34 16.98 -3.69
N GLY A 92 12.64 17.94 -3.08
CA GLY A 92 11.23 18.21 -3.38
C GLY A 92 11.01 18.55 -4.85
N GLN A 93 11.84 19.40 -5.44
CA GLN A 93 11.77 19.75 -6.86
C GLN A 93 12.02 18.54 -7.77
N PHE A 94 12.99 17.70 -7.42
CA PHE A 94 13.27 16.47 -8.17
C PHE A 94 12.06 15.50 -8.14
N LEU A 95 11.43 15.31 -6.98
CA LEU A 95 10.26 14.44 -6.85
C LEU A 95 9.05 14.97 -7.63
N VAL A 96 8.78 16.28 -7.56
CA VAL A 96 7.71 16.92 -8.34
C VAL A 96 7.94 16.72 -9.83
N LYS A 97 9.16 16.97 -10.31
CA LYS A 97 9.51 16.77 -11.72
C LYS A 97 9.23 15.34 -12.20
N ILE A 98 9.62 14.33 -11.42
CA ILE A 98 9.37 12.92 -11.78
C ILE A 98 7.87 12.64 -11.89
N ALA A 99 7.07 13.16 -10.95
CA ALA A 99 5.62 12.97 -10.97
C ALA A 99 4.98 13.64 -12.19
N ASP A 100 5.37 14.88 -12.48
CA ASP A 100 4.86 15.65 -13.62
C ASP A 100 5.21 14.98 -14.96
N ASP A 101 6.44 14.48 -15.11
CA ASP A 101 6.89 13.74 -16.29
C ASP A 101 5.99 12.49 -16.51
N TYR A 102 5.69 11.74 -15.45
CA TYR A 102 4.83 10.56 -15.51
C TYR A 102 3.38 10.88 -15.94
N PHE A 103 2.77 11.93 -15.37
CA PHE A 103 1.39 12.29 -15.72
C PHE A 103 1.29 12.85 -17.14
N SER A 104 2.29 13.62 -17.58
CA SER A 104 2.37 14.16 -18.94
C SER A 104 2.40 13.04 -19.99
N GLU A 105 3.13 11.95 -19.74
CA GLU A 105 3.17 10.79 -20.65
C GLU A 105 1.84 10.02 -20.70
N ARG A 106 1.11 9.96 -19.59
CA ARG A 106 -0.19 9.26 -19.53
C ARG A 106 -1.29 10.02 -20.26
N GLU A 107 -1.31 11.35 -20.17
CA GLU A 107 -2.27 12.17 -20.91
C GLU A 107 -2.05 12.10 -22.42
N GLN A 108 -0.80 11.89 -22.88
CA GLN A 108 -0.47 11.73 -24.30
C GLN A 108 -0.84 10.35 -24.85
N LYS A 109 -0.76 9.29 -24.02
CA LYS A 109 -1.12 7.91 -24.41
C LYS A 109 -2.62 7.61 -24.29
N GLY A 110 -3.38 8.46 -23.59
CA GLY A 110 -4.82 8.37 -23.44
C GLY A 110 -5.63 9.14 -24.50
N LYS A 111 -4.95 9.76 -25.47
CA LYS A 111 -5.54 10.34 -26.69
C LYS A 111 -5.20 9.47 -27.89
#